data_AF-A0A8T3PN64-F1
#
_entry.id   AF-A0A8T3PN64-F1
#
_cell.length_a   1.000
_cell.length_b   1.000
_cell.length_c   1.000
_cell.angle_alpha   90.00
_cell.angle_beta   90.00
_cell.angle_gamma   90.00
#
_symmetry.space_group_name_H-M   'P 1'
#
loop_
_entity.id
_entity.type
_entity.pdbx_description
1 polymer ?
#
loop_
_entity_poly.entity_id
_entity_poly.type
_entity_poly.pdbx_seq_one_letter_code
_entity_poly.pdbx_strand_id
1 'polypeptide(L)'
;MQGAREGHEGDRRGDPPVRVKICGITRPEDGALAARLGADAVGLVFHPKSPRVVGVERARAIVAALPPFVTRVGLFVNAAPDVIEAVLSAVPLDVLQFHGEEPTEDCRCYGRPYIKAIRMRSDVDLRGAAAAYPDAGALLLDAYVEGIEGGTGRSFDWSRVPQDLAKPIILAGGLTPDNVTQALAVVNPYAVDVSGGVEREKGIKDEDKMRRFISGCGMSGGASTALGRAPDGAVAALPDAGGHFGRYGGRFVAETLMQPLAALDTAYRRYRDDPAFQAELAHELQHYVGRPSPLYFAERWSDRLGGARIFLKREDLNHTGAHKINNTVGQGLLAARMGKRRIIAETGAGQHGVATATVAARLGMTCVVYMGSEDIQR
;
A
#
# COMPACT_ATOMS: atom_id res chain seq x y z
N MET A 1 -11.40 -18.24 -43.84
CA MET A 1 -11.62 -18.91 -42.54
C MET A 1 -10.29 -18.96 -41.81
N GLN A 2 -10.00 -17.95 -41.00
CA GLN A 2 -8.97 -17.90 -39.94
C GLN A 2 -8.94 -16.46 -39.42
N GLY A 3 -9.77 -16.17 -38.42
CA GLY A 3 -9.69 -14.95 -37.64
C GLY A 3 -8.76 -15.19 -36.45
N ALA A 4 -7.67 -14.43 -36.40
CA ALA A 4 -6.78 -14.39 -35.24
C ALA A 4 -7.58 -13.91 -34.02
N ARG A 5 -7.52 -14.67 -32.93
CA ARG A 5 -8.07 -14.27 -31.63
C ARG A 5 -7.11 -13.28 -31.01
N GLU A 6 -7.49 -12.01 -31.01
CA GLU A 6 -6.84 -10.98 -30.22
C GLU A 6 -7.02 -11.31 -28.73
N GLY A 7 -5.89 -11.43 -28.04
CA GLY A 7 -5.83 -11.66 -26.61
C GLY A 7 -6.39 -10.46 -25.85
N HIS A 8 -7.38 -10.74 -25.01
CA HIS A 8 -8.01 -9.77 -24.12
C HIS A 8 -7.00 -9.40 -23.02
N GLU A 9 -6.37 -8.22 -23.11
CA GLU A 9 -5.64 -7.62 -21.98
C GLU A 9 -6.67 -7.16 -20.93
N GLY A 10 -6.79 -7.95 -19.85
CA GLY A 10 -7.71 -7.68 -18.75
C GLY A 10 -7.32 -6.44 -17.94
N ASP A 11 -8.23 -5.48 -17.88
CA ASP A 11 -8.25 -4.34 -16.95
C ASP A 11 -8.27 -4.85 -15.49
N ARG A 12 -7.15 -4.71 -14.76
CA ARG A 12 -6.98 -5.16 -13.35
C ARG A 12 -7.72 -4.30 -12.30
N ARG A 13 -8.88 -3.74 -12.63
CA ARG A 13 -9.72 -2.98 -11.67
C ARG A 13 -10.54 -3.85 -10.71
N GLY A 14 -10.12 -5.11 -10.53
CA GLY A 14 -10.84 -6.10 -9.72
C GLY A 14 -9.96 -7.08 -8.94
N ASP A 15 -8.63 -6.87 -8.88
CA ASP A 15 -7.79 -7.73 -8.05
C ASP A 15 -8.08 -7.47 -6.56
N PRO A 16 -8.26 -8.52 -5.75
CA PRO A 16 -8.51 -8.38 -4.32
C PRO A 16 -7.31 -7.70 -3.63
N PRO A 17 -7.54 -6.93 -2.56
CA PRO A 17 -6.45 -6.29 -1.83
C PRO A 17 -5.42 -7.31 -1.36
N VAL A 18 -4.14 -6.93 -1.42
CA VAL A 18 -3.04 -7.78 -0.92
C VAL A 18 -3.23 -8.05 0.57
N ARG A 19 -3.03 -9.30 0.98
CA ARG A 19 -3.16 -9.70 2.38
C ARG A 19 -1.95 -9.27 3.20
N VAL A 20 -2.15 -8.95 4.47
CA VAL A 20 -1.11 -8.47 5.38
C VAL A 20 -0.96 -9.39 6.59
N LYS A 21 0.26 -9.89 6.81
CA LYS A 21 0.65 -10.60 8.03
C LYS A 21 1.57 -9.73 8.88
N ILE A 22 1.21 -9.54 10.15
CA ILE A 22 2.09 -8.92 11.16
C ILE A 22 2.72 -10.04 12.00
N CYS A 23 4.02 -10.26 11.81
CA CYS A 23 4.75 -11.36 12.44
C CYS A 23 5.47 -10.92 13.73
N GLY A 24 5.75 -11.88 14.61
CA GLY A 24 6.51 -11.63 15.85
C GLY A 24 5.74 -10.83 16.89
N ILE A 25 4.44 -11.10 17.03
CA ILE A 25 3.62 -10.53 18.10
C ILE A 25 3.98 -11.20 19.43
N THR A 26 4.34 -10.40 20.43
CA THR A 26 4.71 -10.88 21.78
C THR A 26 3.72 -10.46 22.87
N ARG A 27 2.76 -9.58 22.54
CA ARG A 27 1.82 -8.98 23.50
C ARG A 27 0.38 -9.05 22.97
N PRO A 28 -0.61 -9.39 23.81
CA PRO A 28 -2.02 -9.43 23.38
C PRO A 28 -2.52 -8.11 22.78
N GLU A 29 -2.12 -6.98 23.35
CA GLU A 29 -2.50 -5.65 22.88
C GLU A 29 -1.96 -5.35 21.47
N ASP A 30 -0.77 -5.85 21.11
CA ASP A 30 -0.21 -5.69 19.77
C ASP A 30 -0.96 -6.54 18.75
N GLY A 31 -1.35 -7.77 19.12
CA GLY A 31 -2.18 -8.63 18.28
C GLY A 31 -3.55 -8.03 18.01
N ALA A 32 -4.23 -7.55 19.06
CA ALA A 32 -5.52 -6.88 18.95
C ALA A 32 -5.43 -5.58 18.14
N LEU A 33 -4.34 -4.81 18.31
CA LEU A 33 -4.09 -3.60 17.52
C LEU A 33 -3.85 -3.93 16.04
N ALA A 34 -3.01 -4.92 15.72
CA ALA A 34 -2.78 -5.35 14.34
C ALA A 34 -4.09 -5.75 13.65
N ALA A 35 -4.94 -6.53 14.33
CA ALA A 35 -6.26 -6.91 13.84
C ALA A 35 -7.17 -5.69 13.58
N ARG A 36 -7.26 -4.74 14.53
CA ARG A 36 -8.05 -3.51 14.38
C ARG A 36 -7.58 -2.64 13.21
N LEU A 37 -6.29 -2.65 12.93
CA LEU A 37 -5.70 -1.89 11.82
C LEU A 37 -5.87 -2.57 10.45
N GLY A 38 -6.38 -3.82 10.41
CA GLY A 38 -6.68 -4.54 9.17
C GLY A 38 -5.66 -5.60 8.77
N ALA A 39 -4.88 -6.15 9.70
CA ALA A 39 -4.06 -7.33 9.42
C ALA A 39 -4.92 -8.59 9.24
N ASP A 40 -4.67 -9.34 8.17
CA ASP A 40 -5.33 -10.63 7.89
C ASP A 40 -4.77 -11.79 8.72
N ALA A 41 -3.52 -11.66 9.15
CA ALA A 41 -2.82 -12.70 9.90
C ALA A 41 -1.86 -12.14 10.96
N VAL A 42 -1.71 -12.88 12.05
CA VAL A 42 -0.75 -12.62 13.13
C VAL A 42 0.20 -13.80 13.26
N GLY A 43 1.51 -13.51 13.29
CA GLY A 43 2.56 -14.51 13.47
C GLY A 43 3.08 -14.59 14.91
N LEU A 44 3.08 -15.79 15.48
CA LEU A 44 3.63 -16.13 16.80
C LEU A 44 4.90 -16.96 16.62
N VAL A 45 6.01 -16.55 17.25
CA VAL A 45 7.31 -17.21 17.03
C VAL A 45 7.60 -18.17 18.18
N PHE A 46 7.81 -19.45 17.84
CA PHE A 46 8.16 -20.51 18.80
C PHE A 46 9.61 -20.96 18.67
N HIS A 47 10.49 -20.11 18.12
CA HIS A 47 11.92 -20.38 17.99
C HIS A 47 12.72 -19.76 19.16
N PRO A 48 13.38 -20.57 20.02
CA PRO A 48 14.03 -20.09 21.24
C PRO A 48 15.08 -18.99 21.05
N LYS A 49 15.81 -18.97 19.92
CA LYS A 49 16.84 -17.94 19.67
C LYS A 49 16.27 -16.62 19.16
N SER A 50 14.97 -16.57 18.86
CA SER A 50 14.34 -15.36 18.36
C SER A 50 14.12 -14.36 19.51
N PRO A 51 14.42 -13.07 19.31
CA PRO A 51 14.05 -12.02 20.28
C PRO A 51 12.53 -11.82 20.39
N ARG A 52 11.75 -12.50 19.55
CA ARG A 52 10.28 -12.42 19.47
C ARG A 52 9.61 -13.72 19.92
N VAL A 53 10.37 -14.61 20.58
CA VAL A 53 9.85 -15.90 21.04
C VAL A 53 8.73 -15.69 22.07
N VAL A 54 7.68 -16.52 21.97
CA VAL A 54 6.59 -16.59 22.96
C VAL A 54 6.44 -18.01 23.48
N GLY A 55 6.18 -18.14 24.78
CA GLY A 55 5.73 -19.40 25.39
C GLY A 55 4.25 -19.68 25.12
N VAL A 56 3.80 -20.89 25.46
CA VAL A 56 2.42 -21.36 25.23
C VAL A 56 1.39 -20.47 25.91
N GLU A 57 1.60 -20.09 27.18
CA GLU A 57 0.66 -19.24 27.93
C GLU A 57 0.51 -17.87 27.28
N ARG A 58 1.64 -17.27 26.86
CA ARG A 58 1.63 -15.98 26.19
C ARG A 58 0.96 -16.06 24.82
N ALA A 59 1.25 -17.11 24.05
CA ALA A 59 0.61 -17.35 22.76
C ALA A 59 -0.91 -17.50 22.90
N ARG A 60 -1.39 -18.23 23.91
CA ARG A 60 -2.84 -18.34 24.21
C ARG A 60 -3.46 -16.99 24.54
N ALA A 61 -2.79 -16.17 25.35
CA ALA A 61 -3.28 -14.84 25.68
C ALA A 61 -3.38 -13.93 24.44
N ILE A 62 -2.40 -14.01 23.53
CA ILE A 62 -2.43 -13.27 22.27
C ILE A 62 -3.60 -13.75 21.41
N VAL A 63 -3.73 -15.05 21.20
CA VAL A 63 -4.81 -15.64 20.40
C VAL A 63 -6.18 -15.28 20.96
N ALA A 64 -6.36 -15.28 22.28
CA ALA A 64 -7.62 -14.92 22.92
C ALA A 64 -8.01 -13.44 22.71
N ALA A 65 -7.05 -12.56 22.42
CA ALA A 65 -7.29 -11.15 22.15
C ALA A 65 -7.61 -10.85 20.67
N LEU A 66 -7.48 -11.82 19.77
CA LEU A 66 -7.77 -11.64 18.36
C LEU A 66 -9.27 -11.79 18.07
N PRO A 67 -9.86 -10.93 17.21
CA PRO A 67 -11.22 -11.13 16.74
C PRO A 67 -11.30 -12.31 15.75
N PRO A 68 -12.51 -12.79 15.42
CA PRO A 68 -12.70 -13.70 14.29
C PRO A 68 -12.11 -13.13 12.98
N PHE A 69 -11.82 -14.04 12.04
CA PHE A 69 -11.27 -13.74 10.71
C PHE A 69 -9.82 -13.22 10.67
N VAL A 70 -9.07 -13.31 11.77
CA VAL A 70 -7.61 -13.10 11.78
C VAL A 70 -6.91 -14.46 11.88
N THR A 71 -6.10 -14.79 10.89
CA THR A 71 -5.40 -16.08 10.82
C THR A 71 -4.25 -16.12 11.84
N ARG A 72 -4.21 -17.18 12.64
CA ARG A 72 -3.19 -17.40 13.68
C ARG A 72 -2.08 -18.29 13.14
N VAL A 73 -0.90 -17.71 12.91
CA VAL A 73 0.23 -18.40 12.28
C VAL A 73 1.30 -18.73 13.33
N GLY A 74 1.63 -20.01 13.50
CA GLY A 74 2.76 -20.43 14.35
C GLY A 74 4.04 -20.62 13.54
N LEU A 75 5.10 -19.90 13.90
CA LEU A 75 6.40 -19.96 13.23
C LEU A 75 7.37 -20.85 13.99
N PHE A 76 7.93 -21.84 13.29
CA PHE A 76 8.92 -22.78 13.78
C PHE A 76 10.18 -22.74 12.90
N VAL A 77 11.31 -23.08 13.50
CA VAL A 77 12.61 -23.21 12.81
C VAL A 77 13.25 -24.49 13.32
N ASN A 78 13.25 -25.54 12.49
CA ASN A 78 13.83 -26.86 12.79
C ASN A 78 13.44 -27.37 14.19
N ALA A 79 12.17 -27.13 14.58
CA ALA A 79 11.67 -27.54 15.89
C ALA A 79 11.46 -29.05 15.91
N ALA A 80 11.73 -29.68 17.06
CA ALA A 80 11.44 -31.09 17.24
C ALA A 80 9.91 -31.34 17.18
N PRO A 81 9.46 -32.50 16.64
CA PRO A 81 8.04 -32.76 16.45
C PRO A 81 7.19 -32.66 17.72
N ASP A 82 7.72 -33.15 18.84
CA ASP A 82 7.09 -33.09 20.16
C ASP A 82 6.82 -31.64 20.63
N VAL A 83 7.72 -30.71 20.31
CA VAL A 83 7.53 -29.28 20.59
C VAL A 83 6.37 -28.71 19.77
N ILE A 84 6.29 -29.06 18.49
CA ILE A 84 5.22 -28.57 17.60
C ILE A 84 3.87 -29.13 18.04
N GLU A 85 3.81 -30.43 18.34
CA GLU A 85 2.60 -31.10 18.85
C GLU A 85 2.13 -30.52 20.18
N ALA A 86 3.05 -30.25 21.10
CA ALA A 86 2.73 -29.60 22.37
C ALA A 86 2.10 -28.22 22.15
N VAL A 87 2.67 -27.40 21.26
CA VAL A 87 2.10 -26.09 20.90
C VAL A 87 0.71 -26.23 20.27
N LEU A 88 0.55 -27.13 19.29
CA LEU A 88 -0.72 -27.36 18.61
C LEU A 88 -1.83 -27.86 19.53
N SER A 89 -1.47 -28.63 20.57
CA SER A 89 -2.43 -29.11 21.57
C SER A 89 -2.97 -27.99 22.47
N ALA A 90 -2.18 -26.93 22.67
CA ALA A 90 -2.46 -25.88 23.65
C ALA A 90 -2.85 -24.52 23.03
N VAL A 91 -2.38 -24.23 21.82
CA VAL A 91 -2.60 -22.97 21.11
C VAL A 91 -3.38 -23.28 19.82
N PRO A 92 -4.59 -22.73 19.65
CA PRO A 92 -5.40 -23.02 18.46
C PRO A 92 -4.86 -22.23 17.27
N LEU A 93 -3.81 -22.75 16.63
CA LEU A 93 -3.21 -22.19 15.42
C LEU A 93 -3.94 -22.68 14.16
N ASP A 94 -4.07 -21.79 13.18
CA ASP A 94 -4.72 -22.08 11.90
C ASP A 94 -3.72 -22.59 10.86
N VAL A 95 -2.53 -21.97 10.83
CA VAL A 95 -1.48 -22.19 9.81
C VAL A 95 -0.12 -22.33 10.49
N LEU A 96 0.71 -23.22 9.97
CA LEU A 96 2.10 -23.37 10.40
C LEU A 96 3.04 -22.67 9.42
N GLN A 97 4.10 -22.03 9.91
CA GLN A 97 5.14 -21.44 9.09
C GLN A 97 6.48 -22.10 9.45
N PHE A 98 7.04 -22.86 8.52
CA PHE A 98 8.33 -23.52 8.65
C PHE A 98 9.41 -22.65 8.03
N HIS A 99 10.37 -22.22 8.85
CA HIS A 99 11.31 -21.16 8.51
C HIS A 99 12.79 -21.62 8.59
N GLY A 100 13.00 -22.92 8.82
CA GLY A 100 14.30 -23.59 8.78
C GLY A 100 14.51 -24.38 7.48
N GLU A 101 15.13 -25.55 7.61
CA GLU A 101 15.48 -26.49 6.53
C GLU A 101 14.63 -27.77 6.65
N GLU A 102 13.43 -27.65 7.23
CA GLU A 102 12.51 -28.77 7.45
C GLU A 102 12.09 -29.40 6.12
N PRO A 103 12.18 -30.73 5.95
CA PRO A 103 11.77 -31.38 4.72
C PRO A 103 10.24 -31.40 4.57
N THR A 104 9.75 -31.62 3.35
CA THR A 104 8.31 -31.51 3.05
C THR A 104 7.46 -32.55 3.79
N GLU A 105 8.01 -33.73 4.06
CA GLU A 105 7.35 -34.81 4.82
C GLU A 105 7.13 -34.45 6.29
N ASP A 106 8.04 -33.68 6.89
CA ASP A 106 7.91 -33.19 8.25
C ASP A 106 6.89 -32.04 8.31
N CYS A 107 6.89 -31.17 7.29
CA CYS A 107 5.94 -30.05 7.25
C CYS A 107 4.46 -30.51 7.18
N ARG A 108 4.18 -31.63 6.47
CA ARG A 108 2.81 -32.10 6.20
C ARG A 108 2.16 -32.87 7.36
N CYS A 109 2.92 -33.34 8.35
CA CYS A 109 2.44 -34.35 9.29
C CYS A 109 1.47 -33.81 10.37
N TYR A 110 1.32 -32.48 10.48
CA TYR A 110 0.58 -31.83 11.57
C TYR A 110 -0.91 -31.56 11.31
N GLY A 111 -1.45 -31.95 10.14
CA GLY A 111 -2.87 -31.77 9.83
C GLY A 111 -3.31 -30.30 9.80
N ARG A 112 -2.41 -29.40 9.41
CA ARG A 112 -2.64 -27.96 9.23
C ARG A 112 -2.06 -27.51 7.89
N PRO A 113 -2.68 -26.52 7.21
CA PRO A 113 -2.01 -25.83 6.11
C PRO A 113 -0.69 -25.22 6.58
N TYR A 114 0.31 -25.19 5.71
CA TYR A 114 1.60 -24.61 6.03
C TYR A 114 2.15 -23.67 4.96
N ILE A 115 2.98 -22.74 5.42
CA ILE A 115 3.79 -21.82 4.64
C ILE A 115 5.24 -22.27 4.78
N LYS A 116 5.97 -22.41 3.67
CA LYS A 116 7.40 -22.66 3.69
C LYS A 116 8.17 -21.38 3.42
N ALA A 117 9.05 -20.97 4.33
CA ALA A 117 9.92 -19.83 4.09
C ALA A 117 11.17 -20.24 3.32
N ILE A 118 11.53 -19.43 2.33
CA ILE A 118 12.70 -19.58 1.48
C ILE A 118 13.59 -18.35 1.67
N ARG A 119 14.86 -18.58 2.00
CA ARG A 119 15.85 -17.52 2.17
C ARG A 119 16.39 -17.08 0.80
N MET A 120 16.26 -15.79 0.47
CA MET A 120 16.62 -15.25 -0.83
C MET A 120 18.13 -15.01 -1.01
N ARG A 121 18.92 -16.09 -0.97
CA ARG A 121 20.36 -16.09 -1.32
C ARG A 121 20.56 -15.76 -2.80
N SER A 122 21.77 -15.42 -3.24
CA SER A 122 22.08 -15.04 -4.64
C SER A 122 21.84 -16.17 -5.65
N ASP A 123 21.96 -17.43 -5.21
CA ASP A 123 21.87 -18.65 -6.00
C ASP A 123 20.54 -19.40 -5.83
N VAL A 124 19.56 -18.83 -5.12
CA VAL A 124 18.29 -19.51 -4.82
C VAL A 124 17.52 -19.87 -6.11
N ASP A 125 17.13 -21.13 -6.23
CA ASP A 125 16.18 -21.60 -7.24
C ASP A 125 14.76 -21.67 -6.65
N LEU A 126 13.96 -20.64 -6.96
CA LEU A 126 12.57 -20.56 -6.49
C LEU A 126 11.64 -21.58 -7.17
N ARG A 127 11.94 -22.00 -8.39
CA ARG A 127 11.12 -23.01 -9.09
C ARG A 127 11.39 -24.38 -8.50
N GLY A 128 12.65 -24.71 -8.27
CA GLY A 128 13.07 -25.89 -7.51
C GLY A 128 12.45 -25.92 -6.11
N ALA A 129 12.47 -24.80 -5.38
CA ALA A 129 11.82 -24.69 -4.08
C ALA A 129 10.29 -24.93 -4.17
N ALA A 130 9.61 -24.36 -5.16
CA ALA A 130 8.18 -24.60 -5.35
C ALA A 130 7.86 -26.08 -5.65
N ALA A 131 8.73 -26.76 -6.40
CA ALA A 131 8.60 -28.19 -6.69
C ALA A 131 8.92 -29.07 -5.48
N ALA A 132 9.89 -28.67 -4.64
CA ALA A 132 10.29 -29.41 -3.44
C ALA A 132 9.23 -29.39 -2.32
N TYR A 133 8.37 -28.36 -2.29
CA TYR A 133 7.30 -28.20 -1.29
C TYR A 133 5.92 -28.14 -1.94
N PRO A 134 5.46 -29.20 -2.63
CA PRO A 134 4.24 -29.18 -3.44
C PRO A 134 2.98 -28.93 -2.60
N ASP A 135 2.97 -29.30 -1.33
CA ASP A 135 1.83 -29.15 -0.42
C ASP A 135 1.81 -27.79 0.33
N ALA A 136 2.87 -26.98 0.22
CA ALA A 136 2.89 -25.66 0.83
C ALA A 136 1.80 -24.77 0.23
N GLY A 137 0.97 -24.16 1.07
CA GLY A 137 -0.09 -23.25 0.64
C GLY A 137 0.46 -21.93 0.05
N ALA A 138 1.66 -21.54 0.47
CA ALA A 138 2.42 -20.44 -0.10
C ALA A 138 3.91 -20.60 0.19
N LEU A 139 4.75 -19.94 -0.62
CA LEU A 139 6.15 -19.71 -0.27
C LEU A 139 6.33 -18.31 0.31
N LEU A 140 7.00 -18.21 1.45
CA LEU A 140 7.38 -16.93 2.04
C LEU A 140 8.82 -16.61 1.66
N LEU A 141 9.05 -15.51 0.96
CA LEU A 141 10.38 -15.12 0.50
C LEU A 141 10.99 -14.13 1.50
N ASP A 142 11.98 -14.58 2.28
CA ASP A 142 12.63 -13.74 3.29
C ASP A 142 14.04 -13.31 2.85
N ALA A 143 14.43 -12.11 3.25
CA ALA A 143 15.74 -11.57 2.91
C ALA A 143 16.84 -12.32 3.66
N TYR A 144 17.88 -12.73 2.95
CA TYR A 144 19.04 -13.37 3.55
C TYR A 144 20.08 -12.33 3.97
N VAL A 145 20.57 -12.43 5.21
CA VAL A 145 21.79 -11.75 5.66
C VAL A 145 22.70 -12.81 6.29
N GLU A 146 23.95 -12.85 5.85
CA GLU A 146 24.93 -13.83 6.31
C GLU A 146 25.08 -13.78 7.83
N GLY A 147 24.93 -14.93 8.50
CA GLY A 147 25.07 -15.08 9.95
C GLY A 147 23.86 -14.69 10.82
N ILE A 148 22.74 -14.23 10.24
CA ILE A 148 21.51 -13.90 10.99
C ILE A 148 20.31 -14.64 10.41
N GLU A 149 19.65 -15.47 11.22
CA GLU A 149 18.42 -16.16 10.85
C GLU A 149 17.20 -15.25 11.13
N GLY A 150 16.67 -14.63 10.06
CA GLY A 150 15.40 -13.89 10.05
C GLY A 150 15.44 -12.45 10.61
N GLY A 151 14.66 -11.55 10.01
CA GLY A 151 14.31 -10.25 10.59
C GLY A 151 15.45 -9.22 10.71
N THR A 152 16.25 -9.05 9.65
CA THR A 152 17.47 -8.21 9.62
C THR A 152 17.21 -6.73 9.26
N GLY A 153 16.01 -6.41 8.75
CA GLY A 153 15.65 -5.07 8.30
C GLY A 153 16.17 -4.68 6.91
N ARG A 154 16.95 -5.54 6.24
CA ARG A 154 17.42 -5.32 4.86
C ARG A 154 16.52 -6.08 3.88
N SER A 155 16.15 -5.45 2.76
CA SER A 155 15.45 -6.11 1.66
C SER A 155 16.44 -6.76 0.69
N PHE A 156 15.96 -7.71 -0.12
CA PHE A 156 16.69 -8.27 -1.25
C PHE A 156 16.19 -7.66 -2.57
N ASP A 157 16.86 -7.93 -3.68
CA ASP A 157 16.39 -7.50 -5.00
C ASP A 157 15.11 -8.26 -5.40
N TRP A 158 13.97 -7.59 -5.25
CA TRP A 158 12.64 -8.10 -5.54
C TRP A 158 12.43 -8.50 -7.01
N SER A 159 13.23 -7.96 -7.95
CA SER A 159 13.11 -8.34 -9.36
C SER A 159 13.49 -9.78 -9.65
N ARG A 160 14.13 -10.45 -8.67
CA ARG A 160 14.50 -11.87 -8.71
C ARG A 160 13.32 -12.81 -8.47
N VAL A 161 12.16 -12.30 -8.06
CA VAL A 161 10.95 -13.12 -7.86
C VAL A 161 10.27 -13.37 -9.21
N PRO A 162 10.18 -14.62 -9.68
CA PRO A 162 9.54 -14.94 -10.95
C PRO A 162 8.02 -14.70 -10.87
N GLN A 163 7.46 -14.12 -11.92
CA GLN A 163 6.03 -13.79 -12.02
C GLN A 163 5.15 -15.01 -12.27
N ASP A 164 5.73 -16.10 -12.78
CA ASP A 164 5.06 -17.33 -13.21
C ASP A 164 5.29 -18.49 -12.24
N LEU A 165 5.50 -18.19 -10.95
CA LEU A 165 5.64 -19.25 -9.95
C LEU A 165 4.30 -19.95 -9.74
N ALA A 166 4.31 -21.28 -9.70
CA ALA A 166 3.10 -22.09 -9.52
C ALA A 166 2.43 -21.96 -8.13
N LYS A 167 3.05 -21.21 -7.20
CA LYS A 167 2.60 -21.06 -5.81
C LYS A 167 2.39 -19.59 -5.45
N PRO A 168 1.39 -19.29 -4.61
CA PRO A 168 1.24 -17.97 -4.02
C PRO A 168 2.52 -17.55 -3.27
N ILE A 169 2.91 -16.29 -3.46
CA ILE A 169 4.08 -15.70 -2.80
C ILE A 169 3.64 -14.81 -1.64
N ILE A 170 4.28 -15.00 -0.49
CA ILE A 170 4.26 -14.08 0.64
C ILE A 170 5.61 -13.35 0.65
N LEU A 171 5.61 -12.05 0.39
CA LEU A 171 6.85 -11.28 0.39
C LEU A 171 7.20 -10.84 1.80
N ALA A 172 8.42 -11.15 2.26
CA ALA A 172 8.95 -10.75 3.55
C ALA A 172 10.36 -10.13 3.39
N GLY A 173 11.06 -9.90 4.50
CA GLY A 173 12.45 -9.46 4.49
C GLY A 173 12.63 -7.96 4.31
N GLY A 174 12.83 -7.25 5.42
CA GLY A 174 13.14 -5.82 5.41
C GLY A 174 12.02 -4.91 4.92
N LEU A 175 10.78 -5.40 4.87
CA LEU A 175 9.62 -4.56 4.56
C LEU A 175 9.38 -3.54 5.66
N THR A 176 9.08 -2.31 5.27
CA THR A 176 8.80 -1.15 6.13
C THR A 176 7.65 -0.33 5.54
N PRO A 177 7.04 0.60 6.31
CA PRO A 177 6.03 1.50 5.76
C PRO A 177 6.51 2.32 4.56
N ASP A 178 7.82 2.57 4.45
CA ASP A 178 8.39 3.41 3.41
C ASP A 178 8.64 2.66 2.09
N ASN A 179 8.73 1.32 2.13
CA ASN A 179 9.11 0.52 0.95
C ASN A 179 8.03 -0.47 0.49
N VAL A 180 6.99 -0.72 1.28
CA VAL A 180 5.99 -1.76 0.97
C VAL A 180 5.24 -1.52 -0.34
N THR A 181 4.89 -0.27 -0.67
CA THR A 181 4.20 0.06 -1.92
C THR A 181 5.06 -0.26 -3.15
N GLN A 182 6.38 -0.03 -3.06
CA GLN A 182 7.32 -0.40 -4.12
C GLN A 182 7.44 -1.93 -4.23
N ALA A 183 7.49 -2.63 -3.09
CA ALA A 183 7.57 -4.09 -3.04
C ALA A 183 6.37 -4.74 -3.75
N LEU A 184 5.17 -4.23 -3.48
CA LEU A 184 3.93 -4.68 -4.10
C LEU A 184 3.92 -4.43 -5.60
N ALA A 185 4.38 -3.27 -6.05
CA ALA A 185 4.44 -2.94 -7.48
C ALA A 185 5.40 -3.85 -8.27
N VAL A 186 6.51 -4.28 -7.64
CA VAL A 186 7.52 -5.13 -8.29
C VAL A 186 7.10 -6.60 -8.27
N VAL A 187 6.62 -7.10 -7.14
CA VAL A 187 6.42 -8.54 -6.94
C VAL A 187 4.99 -8.99 -7.23
N ASN A 188 4.00 -8.10 -7.07
CA ASN A 188 2.57 -8.45 -7.08
C ASN A 188 2.24 -9.70 -6.23
N PRO A 189 2.65 -9.75 -4.95
CA PRO A 189 2.54 -10.95 -4.14
C PRO A 189 1.10 -11.21 -3.68
N TYR A 190 0.81 -12.45 -3.32
CA TYR A 190 -0.47 -12.84 -2.69
C TYR A 190 -0.64 -12.18 -1.31
N ALA A 191 0.45 -12.06 -0.55
CA ALA A 191 0.48 -11.40 0.74
C ALA A 191 1.85 -10.75 1.01
N VAL A 192 1.90 -9.87 2.00
CA VAL A 192 3.15 -9.37 2.59
C VAL A 192 3.25 -9.75 4.06
N ASP A 193 4.47 -10.00 4.52
CA ASP A 193 4.79 -10.30 5.92
C ASP A 193 5.78 -9.28 6.47
N VAL A 194 5.44 -8.64 7.59
CA VAL A 194 6.32 -7.67 8.25
C VAL A 194 6.48 -7.99 9.73
N SER A 195 7.72 -7.90 10.21
CA SER A 195 8.05 -8.02 11.63
C SER A 195 8.76 -6.77 12.15
N GLY A 196 10.07 -6.65 11.93
CA GLY A 196 10.90 -5.57 12.48
C GLY A 196 10.61 -4.17 11.91
N GLY A 197 10.12 -4.08 10.67
CA GLY A 197 9.82 -2.78 10.04
C GLY A 197 8.67 -1.99 10.69
N VAL A 198 7.87 -2.66 11.53
CA VAL A 198 6.76 -2.05 12.29
C VAL A 198 6.96 -2.15 13.81
N GLU A 199 8.20 -2.34 14.25
CA GLU A 199 8.58 -2.36 15.67
C GLU A 199 9.07 -0.98 16.14
N ARG A 200 8.76 -0.64 17.39
CA ARG A 200 9.45 0.43 18.13
C ARG A 200 10.73 -0.13 18.75
N GLU A 201 10.61 -1.30 19.35
CA GLU A 201 11.70 -2.09 19.95
C GLU A 201 11.50 -3.56 19.56
N LYS A 202 12.55 -4.39 19.66
CA LYS A 202 12.46 -5.80 19.29
C LYS A 202 11.33 -6.49 20.06
N GLY A 203 10.33 -7.00 19.34
CA GLY A 203 9.14 -7.65 19.90
C GLY A 203 8.00 -6.71 20.35
N ILE A 204 8.18 -5.38 20.28
CA ILE A 204 7.18 -4.37 20.66
C ILE A 204 6.75 -3.62 19.40
N LYS A 205 5.48 -3.81 18.99
CA LYS A 205 4.95 -3.17 17.77
C LYS A 205 4.70 -1.67 18.00
N ASP A 206 4.85 -0.90 16.93
CA ASP A 206 4.56 0.53 16.88
C ASP A 206 3.26 0.79 16.11
N GLU A 207 2.34 1.52 16.73
CA GLU A 207 1.01 1.76 16.15
C GLU A 207 1.08 2.55 14.84
N ASP A 208 1.86 3.62 14.79
CA ASP A 208 1.95 4.48 13.60
C ASP A 208 2.58 3.71 12.44
N LYS A 209 3.67 2.97 12.70
CA LYS A 209 4.30 2.15 11.67
C LYS A 209 3.36 1.06 11.16
N MET A 210 2.63 0.35 12.04
CA MET A 210 1.66 -0.66 11.60
C MET A 210 0.56 -0.04 10.73
N ARG A 211 -0.01 1.09 11.17
CA ARG A 211 -1.06 1.80 10.43
C ARG A 211 -0.58 2.22 9.05
N ARG A 212 0.60 2.86 8.96
CA ARG A 212 1.20 3.28 7.69
C ARG A 212 1.53 2.09 6.79
N PHE A 213 2.05 1.00 7.34
CA PHE A 213 2.36 -0.22 6.57
C PHE A 213 1.10 -0.82 5.94
N ILE A 214 0.05 -1.07 6.74
CA ILE A 214 -1.20 -1.66 6.26
C ILE A 214 -1.88 -0.73 5.25
N SER A 215 -1.85 0.58 5.50
CA SER A 215 -2.41 1.57 4.56
C SER A 215 -1.66 1.55 3.22
N GLY A 216 -0.33 1.44 3.25
CA GLY A 216 0.50 1.29 2.04
C GLY A 216 0.18 0.02 1.24
N CYS A 217 -0.29 -1.04 1.91
CA CYS A 217 -0.75 -2.27 1.26
C CYS A 217 -2.09 -2.11 0.54
N GLY A 218 -3.02 -1.36 1.14
CA GLY A 218 -4.37 -1.14 0.60
C GLY A 218 -4.46 -0.19 -0.60
N MET A 219 -3.38 0.53 -0.94
CA MET A 219 -3.35 1.43 -2.11
C MET A 219 -3.16 0.71 -3.46
N SER A 220 -3.15 -0.62 -3.47
CA SER A 220 -2.99 -1.45 -4.68
C SER A 220 -4.19 -1.42 -5.65
N GLY A 221 -5.26 -0.67 -5.34
CA GLY A 221 -6.46 -0.54 -6.17
C GLY A 221 -6.75 0.87 -6.71
N GLY A 222 -5.73 1.69 -7.00
CA GLY A 222 -6.00 3.00 -7.62
C GLY A 222 -4.85 3.99 -7.61
N ALA A 223 -3.82 3.75 -8.42
CA ALA A 223 -2.94 4.81 -8.89
C ALA A 223 -2.50 4.52 -10.33
N SER A 224 -3.14 5.25 -11.24
CA SER A 224 -2.74 5.61 -12.60
C SER A 224 -1.44 4.99 -13.13
N THR A 225 -1.60 4.20 -14.18
CA THR A 225 -0.61 3.82 -15.18
C THR A 225 0.52 4.84 -15.36
N ALA A 226 1.73 4.44 -14.97
CA ALA A 226 2.98 4.99 -15.46
C ALA A 226 3.90 3.83 -15.90
N LEU A 227 3.62 3.33 -17.11
CA LEU A 227 4.56 3.44 -18.23
C LEU A 227 5.93 2.71 -18.05
N GLY A 228 6.14 1.64 -18.85
CA GLY A 228 7.30 0.72 -18.93
C GLY A 228 8.76 1.22 -18.99
N ARG A 229 9.68 0.28 -18.82
CA ARG A 229 11.09 0.50 -18.45
C ARG A 229 12.02 0.55 -19.68
N ALA A 230 13.02 1.44 -19.65
CA ALA A 230 14.30 1.24 -20.33
C ALA A 230 15.33 0.73 -19.29
N PRO A 231 16.35 -0.05 -19.68
CA PRO A 231 17.20 -0.77 -18.73
C PRO A 231 18.26 0.12 -18.07
N ASP A 232 18.78 -0.39 -16.95
CA ASP A 232 19.91 0.07 -16.13
C ASP A 232 19.67 1.05 -14.96
N GLY A 233 20.04 0.54 -13.77
CA GLY A 233 20.60 1.30 -12.64
C GLY A 233 19.69 2.29 -11.91
N ALA A 234 19.17 1.85 -10.75
CA ALA A 234 18.43 2.67 -9.78
C ALA A 234 17.15 3.34 -10.32
N VAL A 235 15.99 2.99 -9.76
CA VAL A 235 14.79 3.83 -9.96
C VAL A 235 15.04 5.11 -9.16
N ALA A 236 15.63 6.11 -9.81
CA ALA A 236 15.64 7.47 -9.30
C ALA A 236 14.20 7.82 -8.92
N ALA A 237 13.99 8.34 -7.70
CA ALA A 237 12.69 8.81 -7.25
C ALA A 237 12.06 9.61 -8.40
N LEU A 238 10.90 9.21 -8.89
CA LEU A 238 10.21 9.94 -9.95
C LEU A 238 9.29 11.00 -9.31
N PRO A 239 9.24 12.22 -9.84
CA PRO A 239 10.15 12.72 -10.86
C PRO A 239 11.59 12.82 -10.33
N ASP A 240 12.59 12.58 -11.19
CA ASP A 240 14.00 12.71 -10.82
C ASP A 240 14.33 14.11 -10.30
N ALA A 241 15.56 14.32 -9.81
CA ALA A 241 15.98 15.63 -9.29
C ALA A 241 15.80 16.78 -10.32
N GLY A 242 15.78 16.47 -11.62
CA GLY A 242 15.51 17.41 -12.70
C GLY A 242 14.02 17.60 -13.03
N GLY A 243 13.12 16.85 -12.39
CA GLY A 243 11.69 16.92 -12.64
C GLY A 243 11.18 15.97 -13.74
N HIS A 244 11.95 14.94 -14.14
CA HIS A 244 11.58 14.02 -15.23
C HIS A 244 11.03 12.68 -14.75
N PHE A 245 10.04 12.17 -15.47
CA PHE A 245 9.43 10.86 -15.26
C PHE A 245 10.01 9.83 -16.24
N GLY A 246 11.34 9.81 -16.38
CA GLY A 246 12.02 8.99 -17.40
C GLY A 246 11.56 9.34 -18.82
N ARG A 247 11.21 8.35 -19.64
CA ARG A 247 10.77 8.57 -21.03
C ARG A 247 9.35 9.14 -21.17
N TYR A 248 8.67 9.44 -20.07
CA TYR A 248 7.23 9.75 -20.04
C TYR A 248 6.89 11.21 -19.90
N GLY A 249 7.89 12.06 -20.07
CA GLY A 249 7.74 13.48 -19.85
C GLY A 249 8.40 13.90 -18.55
N GLY A 250 8.12 15.13 -18.14
CA GLY A 250 8.89 15.81 -17.13
C GLY A 250 8.73 17.30 -17.27
N ARG A 251 9.68 18.03 -16.70
CA ARG A 251 9.69 19.48 -16.73
C ARG A 251 10.15 20.03 -18.09
N PHE A 252 9.26 19.99 -19.08
CA PHE A 252 9.46 20.60 -20.40
C PHE A 252 8.74 21.94 -20.44
N VAL A 253 9.42 22.99 -20.00
CA VAL A 253 8.87 24.33 -19.88
C VAL A 253 9.86 25.33 -20.46
N ALA A 254 9.35 26.43 -21.01
CA ALA A 254 10.21 27.51 -21.49
C ALA A 254 11.11 28.02 -20.35
N GLU A 255 12.36 28.38 -20.68
CA GLU A 255 13.35 28.88 -19.71
C GLU A 255 12.79 30.04 -18.87
N THR A 256 11.97 30.89 -19.49
CA THR A 256 11.29 32.02 -18.84
C THR A 256 10.36 31.61 -17.69
N LEU A 257 9.91 30.35 -17.64
CA LEU A 257 9.05 29.80 -16.59
C LEU A 257 9.83 29.05 -15.50
N MET A 258 11.14 28.85 -15.66
CA MET A 258 11.94 28.06 -14.72
C MET A 258 11.98 28.70 -13.33
N GLN A 259 12.20 30.00 -13.25
CA GLN A 259 12.22 30.75 -11.98
C GLN A 259 10.85 30.75 -11.27
N PRO A 260 9.73 31.08 -11.95
CA PRO A 260 8.39 30.94 -11.37
C PRO A 260 8.08 29.55 -10.79
N LEU A 261 8.48 28.48 -11.49
CA LEU A 261 8.25 27.10 -11.04
C LEU A 261 9.12 26.73 -9.83
N ALA A 262 10.37 27.19 -9.78
CA ALA A 262 11.23 26.99 -8.60
C ALA A 262 10.67 27.71 -7.35
N ALA A 263 10.14 28.92 -7.53
CA ALA A 263 9.45 29.65 -6.47
C ALA A 263 8.18 28.91 -6.01
N LEU A 264 7.42 28.33 -6.94
CA LEU A 264 6.25 27.51 -6.64
C LEU A 264 6.61 26.24 -5.85
N ASP A 265 7.62 25.48 -6.28
CA ASP A 265 8.08 24.28 -5.57
C ASP A 265 8.54 24.62 -4.14
N THR A 266 9.31 25.70 -3.98
CA THR A 266 9.74 26.18 -2.66
C THR A 266 8.54 26.53 -1.76
N ALA A 267 7.57 27.29 -2.29
CA ALA A 267 6.38 27.65 -1.53
C ALA A 267 5.53 26.42 -1.18
N TYR A 268 5.34 25.51 -2.13
CA TYR A 268 4.59 24.28 -1.91
C TYR A 268 5.23 23.42 -0.82
N ARG A 269 6.54 23.14 -0.89
CA ARG A 269 7.26 22.36 0.13
C ARG A 269 7.20 23.01 1.52
N ARG A 270 7.20 24.34 1.58
CA ARG A 270 7.05 25.07 2.83
C ARG A 270 5.64 24.94 3.42
N TYR A 271 4.61 25.17 2.62
CA TYR A 271 3.24 25.30 3.12
C TYR A 271 2.46 23.98 3.19
N ARG A 272 2.86 22.94 2.45
CA ARG A 272 2.17 21.65 2.47
C ARG A 272 2.10 21.02 3.87
N ASP A 273 3.12 21.26 4.70
CA ASP A 273 3.22 20.71 6.06
C ASP A 273 3.04 21.81 7.14
N ASP A 274 2.71 23.05 6.73
CA ASP A 274 2.50 24.18 7.64
C ASP A 274 1.15 24.06 8.38
N PRO A 275 1.14 24.02 9.72
CA PRO A 275 -0.11 23.83 10.48
C PRO A 275 -1.15 24.92 10.22
N ALA A 276 -0.73 26.17 10.03
CA ALA A 276 -1.65 27.28 9.73
C ALA A 276 -2.26 27.14 8.33
N PHE A 277 -1.49 26.70 7.33
CA PHE A 277 -2.01 26.36 6.00
C PHE A 277 -3.04 25.24 6.07
N GLN A 278 -2.72 24.16 6.78
CA GLN A 278 -3.60 23.00 6.89
C GLN A 278 -4.90 23.35 7.61
N ALA A 279 -4.84 24.16 8.66
CA ALA A 279 -6.03 24.64 9.35
C ALA A 279 -6.92 25.51 8.45
N GLU A 280 -6.33 26.46 7.72
CA GLU A 280 -7.05 27.31 6.77
C GLU A 280 -7.66 26.50 5.62
N LEU A 281 -6.89 25.60 5.01
CA LEU A 281 -7.36 24.71 3.95
C LEU A 281 -8.50 23.82 4.44
N ALA A 282 -8.38 23.24 5.63
CA ALA A 282 -9.44 22.42 6.22
C ALA A 282 -10.72 23.23 6.46
N HIS A 283 -10.59 24.45 7.00
CA HIS A 283 -11.71 25.36 7.19
C HIS A 283 -12.40 25.70 5.86
N GLU A 284 -11.63 26.03 4.82
CA GLU A 284 -12.14 26.34 3.49
C GLU A 284 -12.83 25.13 2.84
N LEU A 285 -12.22 23.95 2.94
CA LEU A 285 -12.83 22.71 2.46
C LEU A 285 -14.15 22.44 3.18
N GLN A 286 -14.23 22.67 4.49
CA GLN A 286 -15.42 22.41 5.27
C GLN A 286 -16.54 23.43 4.99
N HIS A 287 -16.23 24.72 5.10
CA HIS A 287 -17.23 25.78 5.17
C HIS A 287 -17.50 26.47 3.83
N TYR A 288 -16.55 26.47 2.90
CA TYR A 288 -16.75 27.06 1.58
C TYR A 288 -17.02 26.01 0.51
N VAL A 289 -16.26 24.91 0.50
CA VAL A 289 -16.44 23.83 -0.48
C VAL A 289 -17.61 22.91 -0.13
N GLY A 290 -17.83 22.63 1.17
CA GLY A 290 -18.88 21.72 1.63
C GLY A 290 -18.40 20.28 1.87
N ARG A 291 -17.14 20.10 2.25
CA ARG A 291 -16.59 18.80 2.62
C ARG A 291 -16.80 18.46 4.10
N PRO A 292 -16.92 17.16 4.45
CA PRO A 292 -16.98 16.01 3.55
C PRO A 292 -18.31 15.94 2.79
N SER A 293 -18.25 15.66 1.49
CA SER A 293 -19.45 15.36 0.70
C SER A 293 -20.11 14.05 1.18
N PRO A 294 -21.45 13.95 1.20
CA PRO A 294 -22.11 12.76 1.71
C PRO A 294 -21.88 11.54 0.81
N LEU A 295 -21.88 10.37 1.42
CA LEU A 295 -22.05 9.10 0.70
C LEU A 295 -23.55 8.80 0.65
N TYR A 296 -24.10 8.75 -0.56
CA TYR A 296 -25.51 8.45 -0.78
C TYR A 296 -25.67 6.97 -1.11
N PHE A 297 -26.43 6.23 -0.29
CA PHE A 297 -26.75 4.84 -0.59
C PHE A 297 -27.76 4.77 -1.74
N ALA A 298 -27.34 4.20 -2.87
CA ALA A 298 -28.19 4.04 -4.05
C ALA A 298 -28.98 2.72 -3.94
N GLU A 299 -30.03 2.73 -3.14
CA GLU A 299 -30.86 1.56 -2.80
C GLU A 299 -31.34 0.80 -4.04
N ARG A 300 -32.03 1.47 -4.97
CA ARG A 300 -32.54 0.85 -6.20
C ARG A 300 -31.47 0.20 -7.06
N TRP A 301 -30.29 0.81 -7.14
CA TRP A 301 -29.16 0.24 -7.87
C TRP A 301 -28.56 -0.97 -7.15
N SER A 302 -28.51 -0.91 -5.82
CA SER A 302 -28.06 -2.02 -4.99
C SER A 302 -28.99 -3.23 -5.12
N ASP A 303 -30.31 -3.00 -5.06
CA ASP A 303 -31.32 -4.04 -5.22
C ASP A 303 -31.25 -4.69 -6.60
N ARG A 304 -31.11 -3.87 -7.65
CA ARG A 304 -31.00 -4.36 -9.04
C ARG A 304 -29.77 -5.23 -9.26
N LEU A 305 -28.66 -4.97 -8.56
CA LEU A 305 -27.42 -5.74 -8.68
C LEU A 305 -27.41 -6.99 -7.80
N GLY A 306 -28.27 -7.06 -6.77
CA GLY A 306 -28.55 -8.28 -6.01
C GLY A 306 -27.43 -8.83 -5.12
N GLY A 307 -26.26 -8.19 -5.07
CA GLY A 307 -25.13 -8.64 -4.25
C GLY A 307 -24.21 -7.54 -3.70
N ALA A 308 -24.17 -6.38 -4.35
CA ALA A 308 -23.32 -5.27 -3.92
C ALA A 308 -24.15 -4.08 -3.40
N ARG A 309 -23.71 -3.47 -2.30
CA ARG A 309 -24.23 -2.17 -1.84
C ARG A 309 -23.54 -1.04 -2.61
N ILE A 310 -24.31 -0.29 -3.37
CA ILE A 310 -23.82 0.85 -4.17
C ILE A 310 -23.94 2.15 -3.38
N PHE A 311 -22.82 2.86 -3.28
CA PHE A 311 -22.77 4.21 -2.72
C PHE A 311 -22.28 5.19 -3.78
N LEU A 312 -22.97 6.33 -3.89
CA LEU A 312 -22.54 7.45 -4.71
C LEU A 312 -21.82 8.46 -3.82
N LYS A 313 -20.56 8.76 -4.15
CA LYS A 313 -19.84 9.87 -3.53
C LYS A 313 -20.33 11.17 -4.16
N ARG A 314 -21.06 11.96 -3.38
CA ARG A 314 -21.79 13.14 -3.88
C ARG A 314 -20.88 14.37 -4.07
N GLU A 315 -19.79 14.22 -4.81
CA GLU A 315 -18.92 15.36 -5.18
C GLU A 315 -19.63 16.38 -6.07
N ASP A 316 -20.75 16.00 -6.69
CA ASP A 316 -21.67 16.90 -7.39
C ASP A 316 -22.29 17.96 -6.46
N LEU A 317 -22.31 17.72 -5.14
CA LEU A 317 -22.83 18.67 -4.15
C LEU A 317 -21.79 19.64 -3.62
N ASN A 318 -20.52 19.50 -4.00
CA ASN A 318 -19.52 20.49 -3.63
C ASN A 318 -19.88 21.84 -4.25
N HIS A 319 -19.45 22.93 -3.62
CA HIS A 319 -19.59 24.27 -4.20
C HIS A 319 -19.01 24.28 -5.63
N THR A 320 -19.70 24.91 -6.58
CA THR A 320 -19.47 24.82 -8.05
C THR A 320 -19.91 23.51 -8.73
N GLY A 321 -20.53 22.57 -8.01
CA GLY A 321 -21.19 21.40 -8.58
C GLY A 321 -20.26 20.26 -8.99
N ALA A 322 -18.99 20.27 -8.55
CA ALA A 322 -18.02 19.23 -8.91
C ALA A 322 -16.83 19.15 -7.95
N HIS A 323 -16.05 18.07 -8.04
CA HIS A 323 -14.83 17.88 -7.25
C HIS A 323 -13.68 18.85 -7.59
N LYS A 324 -13.77 19.63 -8.68
CA LYS A 324 -12.66 20.48 -9.15
C LYS A 324 -12.27 21.52 -8.09
N ILE A 325 -13.26 22.05 -7.36
CA ILE A 325 -13.02 23.07 -6.33
C ILE A 325 -12.14 22.57 -5.17
N ASN A 326 -12.16 21.27 -4.89
CA ASN A 326 -11.33 20.66 -3.84
C ASN A 326 -9.83 20.94 -4.07
N ASN A 327 -9.42 20.98 -5.34
CA ASN A 327 -8.04 21.25 -5.74
C ASN A 327 -7.79 22.76 -5.87
N THR A 328 -8.70 23.50 -6.51
CA THR A 328 -8.48 24.93 -6.79
C THR A 328 -8.39 25.76 -5.52
N VAL A 329 -9.07 25.37 -4.44
CA VAL A 329 -9.00 26.09 -3.15
C VAL A 329 -7.58 26.06 -2.55
N GLY A 330 -6.93 24.88 -2.54
CA GLY A 330 -5.56 24.75 -2.04
C GLY A 330 -4.56 25.50 -2.92
N GLN A 331 -4.73 25.45 -4.24
CA GLN A 331 -3.89 26.21 -5.17
C GLN A 331 -4.08 27.72 -5.00
N GLY A 332 -5.32 28.18 -4.79
CA GLY A 332 -5.64 29.58 -4.54
C GLY A 332 -5.00 30.09 -3.26
N LEU A 333 -5.12 29.35 -2.15
CA LEU A 333 -4.47 29.70 -0.88
C LEU A 333 -2.95 29.77 -1.03
N LEU A 334 -2.35 28.80 -1.73
CA LEU A 334 -0.91 28.82 -1.99
C LEU A 334 -0.51 30.05 -2.81
N ALA A 335 -1.25 30.36 -3.88
CA ALA A 335 -1.00 31.53 -4.71
C ALA A 335 -1.12 32.85 -3.92
N ALA A 336 -2.10 32.96 -3.02
CA ALA A 336 -2.26 34.10 -2.13
C ALA A 336 -1.04 34.26 -1.21
N ARG A 337 -0.54 33.18 -0.60
CA ARG A 337 0.68 33.20 0.23
C ARG A 337 1.96 33.49 -0.54
N MET A 338 1.98 33.16 -1.84
CA MET A 338 3.03 33.57 -2.76
C MET A 338 2.89 35.03 -3.22
N GLY A 339 1.93 35.79 -2.69
CA GLY A 339 1.70 37.20 -3.02
C GLY A 339 1.15 37.42 -4.44
N LYS A 340 0.58 36.39 -5.06
CA LYS A 340 -0.01 36.51 -6.39
C LYS A 340 -1.38 37.17 -6.30
N ARG A 341 -1.66 38.08 -7.24
CA ARG A 341 -2.93 38.83 -7.34
C ARG A 341 -3.75 38.46 -8.58
N ARG A 342 -3.18 37.62 -9.45
CA ARG A 342 -3.76 37.21 -10.72
C ARG A 342 -3.55 35.72 -10.92
N ILE A 343 -4.64 35.04 -11.29
CA ILE A 343 -4.69 33.63 -11.66
C ILE A 343 -5.07 33.53 -13.13
N ILE A 344 -4.46 32.58 -13.82
CA ILE A 344 -4.87 32.16 -15.15
C ILE A 344 -5.22 30.69 -15.09
N ALA A 345 -6.26 30.28 -15.81
CA ALA A 345 -6.62 28.88 -15.96
C ALA A 345 -6.98 28.61 -17.42
N GLU A 346 -6.71 27.40 -17.87
CA GLU A 346 -7.23 26.86 -19.11
C GLU A 346 -8.21 25.73 -18.78
N THR A 347 -9.29 25.61 -19.54
CA THR A 347 -10.27 24.55 -19.32
C THR A 347 -10.87 24.07 -20.64
N GLY A 348 -10.99 22.76 -20.80
CA GLY A 348 -11.74 22.17 -21.91
C GLY A 348 -13.23 22.01 -21.60
N ALA A 349 -13.61 21.54 -20.40
CA ALA A 349 -15.01 21.28 -20.04
C ALA A 349 -15.68 22.40 -19.21
N GLY A 350 -15.03 23.55 -19.03
CA GLY A 350 -15.54 24.70 -18.27
C GLY A 350 -15.47 24.56 -16.74
N GLN A 351 -15.77 23.39 -16.17
CA GLN A 351 -15.91 23.21 -14.71
C GLN A 351 -14.65 23.57 -13.91
N HIS A 352 -13.46 23.30 -14.45
CA HIS A 352 -12.21 23.68 -13.78
C HIS A 352 -12.00 25.20 -13.80
N GLY A 353 -12.35 25.85 -14.90
CA GLY A 353 -12.36 27.31 -15.01
C GLY A 353 -13.32 27.96 -14.02
N VAL A 354 -14.54 27.44 -13.90
CA VAL A 354 -15.52 27.91 -12.91
C VAL A 354 -14.97 27.77 -11.49
N ALA A 355 -14.47 26.59 -11.12
CA ALA A 355 -13.89 26.36 -9.80
C ALA A 355 -12.71 27.29 -9.48
N THR A 356 -11.84 27.55 -10.46
CA THR A 356 -10.70 28.46 -10.31
C THR A 356 -11.14 29.92 -10.19
N ALA A 357 -12.10 30.36 -11.01
CA ALA A 357 -12.66 31.71 -10.93
C ALA A 357 -13.38 31.97 -9.60
N THR A 358 -14.17 31.00 -9.12
CA THR A 358 -14.85 31.08 -7.83
C THR A 358 -13.87 31.24 -6.67
N VAL A 359 -12.81 30.44 -6.61
CA VAL A 359 -11.79 30.56 -5.57
C VAL A 359 -11.01 31.87 -5.68
N ALA A 360 -10.63 32.27 -6.89
CA ALA A 360 -9.93 33.54 -7.09
C ALA A 360 -10.78 34.73 -6.62
N ALA A 361 -12.08 34.76 -6.94
CA ALA A 361 -12.99 35.80 -6.47
C ALA A 361 -13.08 35.83 -4.93
N ARG A 362 -13.19 34.66 -4.28
CA ARG A 362 -13.19 34.56 -2.81
C ARG A 362 -11.93 35.14 -2.19
N LEU A 363 -10.78 34.92 -2.81
CA LEU A 363 -9.48 35.39 -2.31
C LEU A 363 -9.12 36.81 -2.78
N GLY A 364 -10.04 37.52 -3.44
CA GLY A 364 -9.81 38.87 -3.94
C GLY A 364 -8.79 38.95 -5.08
N MET A 365 -8.61 37.86 -5.83
CA MET A 365 -7.69 37.77 -6.96
C MET A 365 -8.42 37.95 -8.29
N THR A 366 -7.72 38.55 -9.26
CA THR A 366 -8.20 38.59 -10.66
C THR A 366 -8.00 37.23 -11.31
N CYS A 367 -9.00 36.73 -12.06
CA CYS A 367 -8.91 35.46 -12.77
C CYS A 367 -9.23 35.64 -14.24
N VAL A 368 -8.43 35.03 -15.11
CA VAL A 368 -8.71 34.92 -16.54
C VAL A 368 -8.74 33.43 -16.91
N VAL A 369 -9.88 32.99 -17.43
CA VAL A 369 -10.08 31.61 -17.87
C VAL A 369 -10.06 31.57 -19.40
N TYR A 370 -9.17 30.79 -19.96
CA TYR A 370 -9.12 30.49 -21.40
C TYR A 370 -9.82 29.16 -21.66
N MET A 371 -10.58 29.09 -22.75
CA MET A 371 -11.29 27.90 -23.19
C MET A 371 -11.22 27.83 -24.70
N GLY A 372 -11.00 26.62 -25.25
CA GLY A 372 -10.91 26.42 -26.69
C GLY A 372 -12.22 26.79 -27.39
N SER A 373 -12.15 27.37 -28.58
CA SER A 373 -13.35 27.78 -29.32
C SER A 373 -14.25 26.60 -29.68
N GLU A 374 -13.68 25.44 -29.97
CA GLU A 374 -14.43 24.20 -30.22
C GLU A 374 -15.11 23.66 -28.97
N ASP A 375 -14.45 23.78 -27.81
CA ASP A 375 -15.00 23.35 -26.53
C ASP A 375 -16.19 24.21 -26.10
N ILE A 376 -16.21 25.49 -26.47
CA ILE A 376 -17.35 26.40 -26.22
C ILE A 376 -18.57 26.03 -27.09
N GLN A 377 -18.34 25.42 -28.26
CA GLN A 377 -19.41 25.08 -29.20
C GLN A 377 -20.14 23.76 -28.86
N ARG A 378 -19.51 22.87 -28.08
CA ARG A 378 -20.06 21.58 -27.64
C ARG A 378 -20.96 21.74 -26.42
#